data_AF-A0A5S4T635-F1
#
_entry.id   AF-A0A5S4T635-F1
#
_cell.length_a   1.000
_cell.length_b   1.000
_cell.length_c   1.000
_cell.angle_alpha   90.00
_cell.angle_beta   90.00
_cell.angle_gamma   90.00
#
_symmetry.space_group_name_H-M   'P 1'
#
loop_
_entity.id
_entity.type
_entity.pdbx_description
1 polymer ?
#
loop_
_entity_poly.entity_id
_entity_poly.type
_entity_poly.pdbx_seq_one_letter_code
_entity_poly.pdbx_strand_id
1 'polypeptide(L)' 'MSTRFTSARLGAQGDGVAMTEGGEVFIPFTLPGETVTAARQKDRATLMSVLEPSPLRIDPACRHFTE' A
#
# COMPACT_ATOMS: atom_id res chain seq x y z
N MET A 1 11.48 -10.63 3.70
CA MET A 1 11.80 -10.33 2.29
C MET A 1 10.79 -9.31 1.79
N SER A 2 11.22 -8.32 1.02
CA SER A 2 10.35 -7.31 0.42
C SER A 2 9.95 -7.72 -0.99
N THR A 3 8.72 -7.39 -1.38
CA THR A 3 8.14 -7.73 -2.68
C THR A 3 7.50 -6.49 -3.29
N ARG A 4 7.47 -6.42 -4.62
CA ARG A 4 6.75 -5.38 -5.36
C ARG A 4 5.26 -5.73 -5.42
N PHE A 5 4.41 -4.76 -5.14
CA PHE A 5 2.96 -4.89 -5.23
C PHE A 5 2.38 -3.75 -6.06
N THR A 6 1.27 -4.04 -6.74
CA THR A 6 0.41 -3.02 -7.34
C THR A 6 -0.90 -3.00 -6.57
N SER A 7 -1.25 -1.85 -6.00
CA SER A 7 -2.49 -1.67 -5.26
C SER A 7 -3.65 -1.53 -6.25
N ALA A 8 -4.65 -2.39 -6.14
CA ALA A 8 -5.79 -2.44 -7.06
C ALA A 8 -6.98 -1.59 -6.58
N ARG A 9 -7.21 -1.55 -5.26
CA ARG A 9 -8.35 -0.86 -4.64
C ARG A 9 -8.04 -0.48 -3.19
N LEU A 10 -8.95 0.28 -2.58
CA LEU A 10 -8.96 0.49 -1.13
C LEU A 10 -9.86 -0.55 -0.45
N GLY A 11 -9.44 -1.01 0.73
CA GLY A 11 -10.24 -1.79 1.66
C GLY A 11 -11.14 -0.90 2.52
N ALA A 12 -12.02 -1.51 3.29
CA ALA A 12 -12.98 -0.79 4.13
C ALA A 12 -12.33 0.13 5.20
N GLN A 13 -11.10 -0.17 5.60
CA GLN A 13 -10.33 0.64 6.56
C GLN A 13 -9.33 1.59 5.89
N GLY A 14 -9.35 1.71 4.56
CA GLY A 14 -8.45 2.58 3.81
C GLY A 14 -7.08 1.97 3.48
N ASP A 15 -6.82 0.72 3.87
CA ASP A 15 -5.63 -0.02 3.40
C ASP A 15 -5.71 -0.22 1.88
N GLY A 16 -4.61 -0.03 1.17
CA GLY A 16 -4.54 -0.47 -0.22
C GLY A 16 -4.53 -2.00 -0.30
N VAL A 17 -5.17 -2.55 -1.32
CA VAL A 17 -5.30 -4.00 -1.51
C VAL A 17 -4.62 -4.40 -2.80
N ALA A 18 -3.57 -5.21 -2.68
CA ALA A 18 -2.90 -5.83 -3.81
C ALA A 18 -3.44 -7.25 -4.02
N MET A 19 -3.74 -7.59 -5.28
CA MET A 19 -4.15 -8.94 -5.65
C MET A 19 -2.92 -9.78 -5.95
N THR A 20 -2.78 -10.94 -5.31
CA THR A 20 -1.70 -11.90 -5.57
C THR A 20 -2.26 -13.29 -5.81
N GLU A 21 -1.46 -14.20 -6.34
CA GLU A 21 -1.84 -15.62 -6.48
C GLU A 21 -2.21 -16.26 -5.14
N GLY A 22 -1.59 -15.79 -4.04
CA GLY A 22 -1.87 -16.25 -2.68
C GLY A 22 -2.98 -15.49 -1.97
N GLY A 23 -3.83 -14.77 -2.71
CA GLY A 23 -4.93 -13.96 -2.17
C GLY A 23 -4.61 -12.48 -2.02
N GLU A 24 -5.51 -11.77 -1.34
CA GLU A 24 -5.39 -10.34 -1.08
C GLU A 24 -4.27 -10.03 -0.09
N VAL A 25 -3.54 -8.94 -0.33
CA VAL A 25 -2.54 -8.39 0.58
C VAL A 25 -2.90 -6.94 0.90
N PHE A 26 -3.06 -6.65 2.19
CA PHE A 26 -3.42 -5.33 2.71
C PHE A 26 -2.16 -4.53 3.04
N ILE A 27 -2.03 -3.35 2.42
CA ILE A 27 -0.86 -2.48 2.50
C ILE A 27 -1.32 -1.07 2.91
N PRO A 28 -1.18 -0.70 4.20
CA PRO A 28 -1.48 0.64 4.67
C PRO A 28 -0.69 1.71 3.89
N PHE A 29 -1.24 2.92 3.81
CA PHE A 29 -0.60 4.10 3.20
C PHE A 29 -0.36 4.01 1.68
N THR A 30 -1.15 3.19 0.98
CA THR A 30 -1.09 3.04 -0.47
C THR A 30 -2.43 3.35 -1.13
N LEU A 31 -2.38 3.90 -2.34
CA LEU A 31 -3.55 4.27 -3.15
C LEU A 31 -3.73 3.30 -4.32
N PRO A 32 -4.95 3.17 -4.88
CA PRO A 32 -5.16 2.41 -6.11
C PRO A 32 -4.30 2.94 -7.25
N GLY A 33 -3.72 2.02 -8.02
CA GLY A 33 -2.82 2.30 -9.14
C GLY A 33 -1.35 2.47 -8.75
N GLU A 34 -1.01 2.42 -7.46
CA GLU A 34 0.39 2.58 -7.04
C GLU A 34 1.19 1.29 -7.14
N THR A 35 2.43 1.43 -7.61
CA THR A 35 3.46 0.39 -7.51
C THR A 35 4.33 0.68 -6.30
N VAL A 36 4.41 -0.27 -5.37
CA VAL A 36 5.14 -0.12 -4.11
C VAL A 36 6.05 -1.31 -3.85
N THR A 37 7.05 -1.11 -2.99
CA THR A 37 7.80 -2.20 -2.36
C THR A 37 7.36 -2.30 -0.91
N ALA A 38 6.99 -3.51 -0.47
CA ALA A 38 6.50 -3.75 0.88
C ALA A 38 7.02 -5.07 1.45
N ALA A 39 7.21 -5.13 2.76
CA ALA A 39 7.58 -6.34 3.48
C ALA A 39 6.33 -7.13 3.87
N ARG A 40 6.10 -8.28 3.22
CA ARG A 40 4.89 -9.09 3.44
C ARG A 40 5.03 -9.98 4.67
N GLN A 41 3.97 -10.01 5.49
CA GLN A 41 3.73 -10.97 6.56
C GLN A 41 2.29 -11.47 6.45
N LYS A 42 2.12 -12.71 5.96
CA LYS A 42 0.81 -13.33 5.67
C LYS A 42 -0.03 -12.49 4.69
N ASP A 43 -1.16 -11.98 5.11
CA ASP A 43 -2.13 -11.18 4.37
C ASP A 43 -1.88 -9.68 4.50
N ARG A 44 -0.88 -9.24 5.28
CA ARG A 44 -0.51 -7.83 5.41
C ARG A 44 0.89 -7.57 4.90
N ALA A 45 1.15 -6.34 4.45
CA ALA A 45 2.49 -5.90 4.15
C ALA A 45 2.77 -4.49 4.67
N THR A 46 3.96 -4.29 5.23
CA THR A 46 4.43 -2.98 5.66
C THR A 46 5.03 -2.25 4.46
N LEU A 47 4.47 -1.10 4.11
CA LEU A 47 5.00 -0.24 3.05
C LEU A 47 6.44 0.15 3.37
N MET A 48 7.36 -0.04 2.41
CA MET A 48 8.75 0.38 2.52
C MET A 48 9.05 1.56 1.61
N SER A 49 8.54 1.54 0.37
CA SER A 49 8.72 2.64 -0.58
C SER A 49 7.62 2.64 -1.65
N VAL A 50 7.24 3.83 -2.10
CA VAL A 50 6.39 4.02 -3.27
C VAL A 50 7.30 4.20 -4.48
N LEU A 51 7.14 3.35 -5.50
CA LEU A 51 7.94 3.37 -6.72
C LEU A 51 7.27 4.22 -7.80
N GLU A 52 5.96 4.02 -7.98
CA GLU A 52 5.14 4.76 -8.94
C GLU A 52 3.93 5.30 -8.17
N PRO A 53 3.96 6.59 -7.79
CA PRO A 53 2.88 7.20 -7.03
C PRO A 53 1.64 7.42 -7.91
N SER A 54 0.47 7.32 -7.29
CA SER A 54 -0.79 7.67 -7.92
C SER A 54 -0.84 9.18 -8.17
N PRO A 55 -1.45 9.67 -9.27
CA PRO A 55 -1.66 11.11 -9.47
C PRO A 55 -2.54 11.75 -8.38
N LEU A 56 -3.24 10.92 -7.59
CA LEU A 56 -4.06 11.36 -6.45
C LEU A 56 -3.29 11.39 -5.12
N ARG A 57 -2.01 10.97 -5.10
CA ARG A 57 -1.18 11.04 -3.89
C ARG A 57 -0.92 12.49 -3.52
N ILE A 58 -1.18 12.81 -2.26
CA ILE A 58 -0.83 14.09 -1.64
C ILE A 58 0.03 13.84 -0.41
N ASP A 59 0.77 14.86 0.00
CA ASP A 59 1.41 14.85 1.30
C ASP A 59 0.35 14.95 2.41
N PRO A 60 0.49 14.19 3.51
CA PRO A 60 -0.44 14.26 4.62
C PRO A 60 -0.50 15.68 5.22
N ALA A 61 -1.70 16.25 5.32
CA ALA A 61 -1.88 17.59 5.88
C ALA A 61 -1.71 17.67 7.41
N CYS A 62 -1.89 16.55 8.11
CA CYS A 62 -1.79 16.48 9.57
C CYS A 62 -0.39 16.03 9.99
N ARG A 63 0.28 16.82 10.83
CA ARG A 63 1.61 16.49 11.38
C ARG A 63 1.67 15.16 12.17
N HIS A 64 0.54 14.75 12.73
CA HIS A 64 0.45 13.53 13.55
C HIS A 64 0.35 12.25 12.70
N PHE A 65 0.19 12.39 11.38
CA PHE A 65 0.11 11.23 10.50
C PHE A 65 1.48 10.54 10.46
N THR A 66 1.55 9.30 10.97
CA THR A 66 2.75 8.45 11.15
C THR A 66 3.65 8.75 12.34
N GLU A 67 3.23 9.63 13.26
CA GLU A 67 3.84 9.70 14.60
C GLU A 67 3.61 8.42 15.43
#